data_AF-A0A7S4N4I0-F1
#
_entry.id   AF-A0A7S4N4I0-F1
#
_cell.length_a   1.000
_cell.length_b   1.000
_cell.length_c   1.000
_cell.angle_alpha   90.00
_cell.angle_beta   90.00
_cell.angle_gamma   90.00
#
_symmetry.space_group_name_H-M   'P 1'
#
loop_
_entity.id
_entity.type
_entity.pdbx_description
1 polymer ?
#
loop_
_entity_poly.entity_id
_entity_poly.type
_entity_poly.pdbx_seq_one_letter_code
_entity_poly.pdbx_strand_id
1 'polypeptide(L)'
;QQVLSKTDEPLKFTDPKNPFAEGSEDVPAPVGYKYRVFKLGKAPKGDEADSRLQLLCRTEIDGVIKGKNEADPDLLMRLYALNETDAKLVAGGIDWRQKLESQRGAVLATELKNNSNKLAKWTLQAMLAGVDLIKLGYVSRNHVRDSFNHVILGTQSYKPKEFATHINLNVNNSWGILKAVIDLCLQLEEGKYLLLKDPNKHVIRFFAIPPDAFEEPEEVGLEEGEGEEED
;
A
#
# COMPACT_ATOMS: atom_id res chain seq x y z
N GLN A 1 4.46 6.38 -12.04
CA GLN A 1 4.12 7.34 -13.11
C GLN A 1 4.98 7.20 -14.35
N GLN A 2 6.32 7.25 -14.25
CA GLN A 2 7.21 7.18 -15.42
C GLN A 2 6.98 6.00 -16.38
N VAL A 3 6.55 4.84 -15.87
CA VAL A 3 6.33 3.62 -16.66
C VAL A 3 4.96 3.53 -17.33
N LEU A 4 4.10 4.55 -17.15
CA LEU A 4 2.79 4.64 -17.79
C LEU A 4 2.88 5.47 -19.06
N SER A 5 2.04 5.15 -20.04
CA SER A 5 1.88 5.99 -21.23
C SER A 5 1.27 7.33 -20.84
N LYS A 6 1.85 8.43 -21.33
CA LYS A 6 1.31 9.78 -21.15
C LYS A 6 0.45 10.24 -22.32
N THR A 7 0.47 9.49 -23.42
CA THR A 7 -0.20 9.83 -24.68
C THR A 7 -1.50 9.05 -24.86
N ASP A 8 -1.56 7.84 -24.31
CA ASP A 8 -2.74 6.98 -24.46
C ASP A 8 -3.87 7.44 -23.55
N GLU A 9 -5.12 7.23 -23.99
CA GLU A 9 -6.29 7.58 -23.19
C GLU A 9 -6.37 6.67 -21.94
N PRO A 10 -6.55 7.24 -20.73
CA PRO A 10 -6.69 6.45 -19.53
C PRO A 10 -7.99 5.63 -19.55
N LEU A 11 -7.95 4.44 -18.93
CA LEU A 11 -9.16 3.67 -18.70
C LEU A 11 -10.08 4.44 -17.73
N LYS A 12 -11.25 4.84 -18.22
CA LYS A 12 -12.29 5.52 -17.44
C LYS A 12 -13.14 4.51 -16.67
N PHE A 13 -13.38 4.81 -15.40
CA PHE A 13 -14.30 4.07 -14.55
C PHE A 13 -15.73 4.60 -14.72
N THR A 14 -16.72 3.89 -14.16
CA THR A 14 -18.13 4.30 -14.20
C THR A 14 -18.34 5.70 -13.65
N ASP A 15 -17.69 6.02 -12.52
CA ASP A 15 -17.49 7.38 -12.08
C ASP A 15 -16.07 7.81 -12.47
N PRO A 16 -15.92 8.69 -13.49
CA PRO A 16 -14.61 9.10 -13.96
C PRO A 16 -13.98 10.18 -13.08
N LYS A 17 -14.72 10.83 -12.18
CA LYS A 17 -14.19 11.92 -11.36
C LYS A 17 -13.36 11.33 -10.21
N ASN A 18 -12.14 11.82 -10.06
CA ASN A 18 -11.36 11.52 -8.86
C ASN A 18 -12.02 12.23 -7.65
N PRO A 19 -12.41 11.50 -6.59
CA PRO A 19 -13.09 12.08 -5.43
C PRO A 19 -12.21 13.00 -4.58
N PHE A 20 -10.89 13.04 -4.84
CA PHE A 20 -9.91 13.87 -4.12
C PHE A 20 -9.32 14.99 -4.97
N ALA A 21 -9.74 15.13 -6.23
CA ALA A 21 -9.28 16.24 -7.06
C ALA A 21 -10.16 17.47 -6.81
N GLU A 22 -9.54 18.55 -6.34
CA GLU A 22 -10.18 19.85 -6.13
C GLU A 22 -9.91 20.76 -7.35
N GLY A 23 -10.97 21.14 -8.06
CA GLY A 23 -10.86 22.02 -9.23
C GLY A 23 -10.13 21.39 -10.43
N SER A 24 -9.75 22.23 -11.39
CA SER A 24 -9.11 21.82 -12.66
C SER A 24 -7.59 21.94 -12.68
N GLU A 25 -7.00 22.58 -11.66
CA GLU A 25 -5.54 22.81 -11.59
C GLU A 25 -4.80 21.66 -10.90
N ASP A 26 -5.44 20.95 -9.97
CA ASP A 26 -4.92 19.71 -9.40
C ASP A 26 -5.14 18.55 -10.37
N VAL A 27 -4.13 18.26 -11.19
CA VAL A 27 -4.10 17.05 -12.01
C VAL A 27 -3.63 15.89 -11.12
N PRO A 28 -4.52 15.02 -10.63
CA PRO A 28 -4.11 13.92 -9.77
C PRO A 28 -3.19 12.97 -10.54
N ALA A 29 -2.32 12.29 -9.81
CA ALA A 29 -1.62 11.13 -10.35
C ALA A 29 -2.66 10.14 -10.94
N PRO A 30 -2.37 9.48 -12.07
CA PRO A 30 -3.29 8.50 -12.63
C PRO A 30 -3.43 7.33 -11.65
N VAL A 31 -4.62 7.24 -11.07
CA VAL A 31 -5.01 6.22 -10.09
C VAL A 31 -6.51 5.95 -10.25
N GLY A 32 -6.88 4.67 -10.20
CA GLY A 32 -8.27 4.24 -10.15
C GLY A 32 -8.63 3.78 -8.74
N TYR A 33 -9.80 4.17 -8.25
CA TYR A 33 -10.31 3.70 -6.95
C TYR A 33 -11.42 2.67 -7.14
N LYS A 34 -11.34 1.55 -6.41
CA LYS A 34 -12.40 0.54 -6.32
C LYS A 34 -12.82 0.38 -4.87
N TYR A 35 -14.11 0.62 -4.60
CA TYR A 35 -14.71 0.34 -3.30
C TYR A 35 -15.26 -1.08 -3.32
N ARG A 36 -14.72 -1.95 -2.45
CA ARG A 36 -15.06 -3.38 -2.43
C ARG A 36 -15.59 -3.77 -1.05
N VAL A 37 -16.65 -4.56 -1.06
CA VAL A 37 -17.24 -5.13 0.17
C VAL A 37 -16.78 -6.57 0.33
N PHE A 38 -16.28 -6.89 1.52
CA PHE A 38 -15.88 -8.24 1.92
C PHE A 38 -16.76 -8.71 3.08
N LYS A 39 -17.17 -9.98 3.06
CA LYS A 39 -17.88 -10.59 4.18
C LYS A 39 -16.88 -11.38 5.04
N LEU A 40 -16.72 -11.00 6.30
CA LEU A 40 -15.80 -11.59 7.26
C LEU A 40 -16.52 -12.58 8.18
N GLY A 41 -15.99 -13.79 8.27
CA GLY A 41 -16.56 -14.87 9.07
C GLY A 41 -16.97 -16.06 8.22
N LYS A 42 -17.42 -17.14 8.88
CA LYS A 42 -17.91 -18.34 8.19
C LYS A 42 -19.27 -18.03 7.59
N ALA A 43 -19.54 -18.57 6.40
CA ALA A 43 -20.89 -18.55 5.85
C ALA A 43 -21.85 -19.27 6.82
N PRO A 44 -23.10 -18.79 6.95
CA PRO A 44 -24.11 -19.47 7.76
C PRO A 44 -24.31 -20.90 7.26
N LYS A 45 -24.61 -21.82 8.18
CA LYS A 45 -24.96 -23.20 7.85
C LYS A 45 -26.49 -23.36 7.88
N GLY A 46 -27.07 -23.87 6.80
CA GLY A 46 -28.52 -24.06 6.72
C GLY A 46 -29.26 -22.72 6.83
N ASP A 47 -30.22 -22.65 7.74
CA ASP A 47 -31.12 -21.50 7.95
C ASP A 47 -30.63 -20.52 9.04
N GLU A 48 -29.37 -20.62 9.48
CA GLU A 48 -28.78 -19.68 10.44
C GLU A 48 -28.72 -18.25 9.87
N ALA A 49 -28.98 -17.25 10.73
CA ALA A 49 -28.86 -15.85 10.36
C ALA A 49 -27.41 -15.49 9.99
N ASP A 50 -27.23 -14.69 8.93
CA ASP A 50 -25.90 -14.25 8.47
C ASP A 50 -25.30 -13.24 9.46
N SER A 51 -24.44 -13.74 10.36
CA SER A 51 -23.72 -12.95 11.37
C SER A 51 -22.37 -12.41 10.89
N ARG A 52 -22.06 -12.51 9.59
CA ARG A 52 -20.79 -12.04 9.05
C ARG A 52 -20.72 -10.53 9.04
N LEU A 53 -19.56 -10.01 9.43
CA LEU A 53 -19.26 -8.59 9.36
C LEU A 53 -19.01 -8.18 7.91
N GLN A 54 -19.48 -6.99 7.53
CA GLN A 54 -19.23 -6.41 6.22
C GLN A 54 -18.10 -5.38 6.32
N LEU A 55 -17.02 -5.62 5.59
CA LEU A 55 -15.89 -4.70 5.49
C LEU A 55 -15.95 -3.98 4.13
N LEU A 56 -16.17 -2.68 4.16
CA LEU A 56 -15.98 -1.82 2.99
C LEU A 56 -14.53 -1.35 2.95
N CYS A 57 -13.84 -1.58 1.84
CA CYS A 57 -12.45 -1.17 1.65
C CYS A 57 -12.31 -0.37 0.36
N ARG A 58 -11.76 0.85 0.47
CA ARG A 58 -11.26 1.60 -0.69
C ARG A 58 -9.93 0.98 -1.12
N THR A 59 -9.87 0.57 -2.37
CA THR A 59 -8.69 -0.04 -3.00
C THR A 59 -8.28 0.77 -4.22
N GLU A 60 -7.07 0.54 -4.68
CA GLU A 60 -6.43 1.39 -5.69
C GLU A 60 -5.92 0.54 -6.85
N ILE A 61 -5.77 1.19 -8.01
CA ILE A 61 -5.24 0.63 -9.26
C ILE A 61 -4.31 1.67 -9.85
N ASP A 62 -3.11 1.24 -10.24
CA ASP A 62 -2.06 2.17 -10.70
C ASP A 62 -1.90 2.17 -12.22
N GLY A 63 -2.49 1.19 -12.92
CA GLY A 63 -2.43 1.14 -14.37
C GLY A 63 -3.24 0.00 -14.98
N VAL A 64 -3.26 -0.01 -16.31
CA VAL A 64 -3.94 -0.99 -17.15
C VAL A 64 -3.02 -1.39 -18.30
N ILE A 65 -2.99 -2.68 -18.64
CA ILE A 65 -2.49 -3.18 -19.93
C ILE A 65 -3.73 -3.45 -20.77
N LYS A 66 -3.87 -2.73 -21.89
CA LYS A 66 -4.97 -2.93 -22.82
C LYS A 66 -4.88 -4.30 -23.48
N GLY A 67 -6.01 -4.99 -23.57
CA GLY A 67 -6.12 -6.21 -24.38
C GLY A 67 -5.72 -5.93 -25.84
N LYS A 68 -5.18 -6.94 -26.53
CA LYS A 68 -4.76 -6.75 -27.93
C LYS A 68 -5.96 -6.55 -28.86
N ASN A 69 -7.07 -7.22 -28.54
CA ASN A 69 -8.33 -7.20 -29.27
C ASN A 69 -9.49 -7.16 -28.26
N GLU A 70 -10.73 -6.93 -28.73
CA GLU A 70 -11.93 -6.92 -27.87
C GLU A 70 -12.16 -8.24 -27.11
N ALA A 71 -11.62 -9.36 -27.61
CA ALA A 71 -11.70 -10.67 -26.94
C ALA A 71 -10.74 -10.81 -25.75
N ASP A 72 -9.67 -10.02 -25.70
CA ASP A 72 -8.70 -10.05 -24.61
C ASP A 72 -9.08 -8.98 -23.57
N PRO A 73 -9.38 -9.36 -22.32
CA PRO A 73 -9.75 -8.38 -21.31
C PRO A 73 -8.55 -7.50 -20.92
N ASP A 74 -8.85 -6.24 -20.59
CA ASP A 74 -7.89 -5.32 -19.97
C ASP A 74 -7.36 -5.91 -18.66
N LEU A 75 -6.04 -5.86 -18.46
CA LEU A 75 -5.40 -6.33 -17.24
C LEU A 75 -5.09 -5.16 -16.33
N LEU A 76 -5.64 -5.18 -15.13
CA LEU A 76 -5.41 -4.16 -14.12
C LEU A 76 -4.16 -4.49 -13.31
N MET A 77 -3.44 -3.46 -12.87
CA MET A 77 -2.20 -3.68 -12.13
C MET A 77 -1.96 -2.69 -11.00
N ARG A 78 -1.18 -3.16 -10.02
CA ARG A 78 -0.51 -2.33 -9.01
C ARG A 78 0.98 -2.24 -9.33
N LEU A 79 1.54 -1.04 -9.19
CA LEU A 79 2.92 -0.73 -9.51
C LEU A 79 3.69 -0.39 -8.24
N TYR A 80 4.78 -1.09 -7.98
CA TYR A 80 5.67 -0.80 -6.86
C TYR A 80 7.13 -0.75 -7.32
N ALA A 81 7.96 -0.06 -6.55
CA ALA A 81 9.39 0.07 -6.83
C ALA A 81 10.21 -0.45 -5.64
N LEU A 82 11.00 -1.48 -5.89
CA LEU A 82 12.11 -1.88 -5.03
C LEU A 82 13.30 -0.96 -5.31
N ASN A 83 14.03 -0.62 -4.25
CA ASN A 83 15.13 0.32 -4.32
C ASN A 83 16.43 -0.27 -3.73
N GLU A 84 17.52 -0.16 -4.48
CA GLU A 84 18.87 -0.50 -4.07
C GLU A 84 19.69 0.78 -3.85
N THR A 85 20.34 0.89 -2.70
CA THR A 85 21.23 2.02 -2.36
C THR A 85 22.70 1.65 -2.53
N ASP A 86 23.19 0.72 -1.69
CA ASP A 86 24.50 0.12 -1.79
C ASP A 86 24.41 -1.35 -1.37
N ALA A 87 24.62 -2.26 -2.34
CA ALA A 87 24.58 -3.70 -2.10
C ALA A 87 25.61 -4.16 -1.06
N LYS A 88 26.72 -3.42 -0.87
CA LYS A 88 27.78 -3.79 0.08
C LYS A 88 27.40 -3.55 1.54
N LEU A 89 26.46 -2.63 1.80
CA LEU A 89 26.02 -2.32 3.15
C LEU A 89 24.95 -3.30 3.66
N VAL A 90 24.32 -4.04 2.75
CA VAL A 90 23.27 -4.99 3.07
C VAL A 90 23.89 -6.36 3.34
N ALA A 91 23.56 -6.98 4.47
CA ALA A 91 24.03 -8.32 4.78
C ALA A 91 23.53 -9.33 3.72
N GLY A 92 24.47 -9.95 2.98
CA GLY A 92 24.14 -10.81 1.85
C GLY A 92 23.57 -10.04 0.64
N GLY A 93 23.89 -8.75 0.54
CA GLY A 93 23.47 -7.91 -0.57
C GLY A 93 24.02 -8.42 -1.90
N ILE A 94 23.20 -8.27 -2.93
CA ILE A 94 23.48 -8.72 -4.29
C ILE A 94 23.48 -7.46 -5.16
N ASP A 95 24.53 -7.25 -5.95
CA ASP A 95 24.57 -6.15 -6.93
C ASP A 95 23.57 -6.42 -8.06
N TRP A 96 22.50 -5.63 -8.10
CA TRP A 96 21.43 -5.81 -9.08
C TRP A 96 21.92 -5.57 -10.50
N ARG A 97 22.89 -4.67 -10.75
CA ARG A 97 23.37 -4.43 -12.12
C ARG A 97 24.01 -5.68 -12.73
N GLN A 98 24.65 -6.50 -11.90
CA GLN A 98 25.30 -7.72 -12.35
C GLN A 98 24.35 -8.93 -12.34
N LYS A 99 23.43 -8.98 -11.39
CA LYS A 99 22.68 -10.20 -11.06
C LYS A 99 21.19 -10.14 -11.38
N LEU A 100 20.62 -8.96 -11.65
CA LEU A 100 19.19 -8.86 -11.93
C LEU A 100 18.80 -9.60 -13.20
N GLU A 101 19.65 -9.67 -14.22
CA GLU A 101 19.32 -10.43 -15.44
C GLU A 101 19.56 -11.93 -15.26
N SER A 102 20.73 -12.30 -14.74
CA SER A 102 21.17 -13.69 -14.65
C SER A 102 20.61 -14.47 -13.45
N GLN A 103 20.24 -13.78 -12.36
CA GLN A 103 19.87 -14.38 -11.07
C GLN A 103 18.66 -13.68 -10.42
N ARG A 104 17.61 -13.42 -11.21
CA ARG A 104 16.35 -12.76 -10.78
C ARG A 104 15.79 -13.31 -9.46
N GLY A 105 15.75 -14.64 -9.32
CA GLY A 105 15.21 -15.29 -8.13
C GLY A 105 16.05 -15.02 -6.88
N ALA A 106 17.38 -14.95 -7.00
CA ALA A 106 18.26 -14.65 -5.88
C ALA A 106 18.10 -13.19 -5.42
N VAL A 107 18.02 -12.25 -6.36
CA VAL A 107 17.74 -10.84 -6.06
C VAL A 107 16.42 -10.70 -5.30
N LEU A 108 15.34 -11.32 -5.81
CA LEU A 108 14.04 -11.27 -5.16
C LEU A 108 14.05 -11.94 -3.78
N ALA A 109 14.78 -13.04 -3.60
CA ALA A 109 14.90 -13.71 -2.30
C ALA A 109 15.62 -12.85 -1.26
N THR A 110 16.68 -12.14 -1.66
CA THR A 110 17.37 -11.16 -0.80
C THR A 110 16.42 -10.02 -0.42
N GLU A 111 15.65 -9.51 -1.38
CA GLU A 111 14.64 -8.49 -1.10
C GLU A 111 13.52 -8.99 -0.19
N LEU A 112 13.08 -10.23 -0.35
CA LEU A 112 12.10 -10.83 0.55
C LEU A 112 12.63 -10.93 1.98
N LYS A 113 13.88 -11.33 2.17
CA LYS A 113 14.50 -11.40 3.49
C LYS A 113 14.58 -10.04 4.17
N ASN A 114 14.97 -9.00 3.42
CA ASN A 114 15.25 -7.68 3.98
C ASN A 114 14.02 -6.77 4.05
N ASN A 115 13.03 -7.00 3.19
CA ASN A 115 11.85 -6.14 3.02
C ASN A 115 10.53 -6.91 3.14
N SER A 116 10.50 -8.01 3.91
CA SER A 116 9.35 -8.93 4.02
C SER A 116 8.02 -8.22 4.31
N ASN A 117 7.98 -7.32 5.30
CA ASN A 117 6.77 -6.57 5.65
C ASN A 117 6.31 -5.63 4.53
N LYS A 118 7.25 -5.00 3.81
CA LYS A 118 6.94 -4.12 2.66
C LYS A 118 6.27 -4.91 1.53
N LEU A 119 6.88 -6.04 1.15
CA LEU A 119 6.35 -6.92 0.12
C LEU A 119 5.01 -7.57 0.51
N ALA A 120 4.85 -7.95 1.78
CA ALA A 120 3.59 -8.48 2.29
C ALA A 120 2.44 -7.46 2.15
N LYS A 121 2.67 -6.20 2.56
CA LYS A 121 1.68 -5.12 2.42
C LYS A 121 1.30 -4.86 0.96
N TRP A 122 2.29 -4.76 0.07
CA TRP A 122 2.03 -4.55 -1.36
C TRP A 122 1.22 -5.68 -1.99
N THR A 123 1.53 -6.92 -1.62
CA THR A 123 0.80 -8.10 -2.06
C THR A 123 -0.65 -8.08 -1.57
N LEU A 124 -0.87 -7.82 -0.27
CA LEU A 124 -2.22 -7.71 0.30
C LEU A 124 -3.02 -6.59 -0.35
N GLN A 125 -2.43 -5.41 -0.57
CA GLN A 125 -3.07 -4.30 -1.29
C GLN A 125 -3.50 -4.71 -2.70
N ALA A 126 -2.64 -5.38 -3.46
CA ALA A 126 -2.97 -5.87 -4.80
C ALA A 126 -4.09 -6.92 -4.78
N MET A 127 -4.05 -7.84 -3.81
CA MET A 127 -5.10 -8.86 -3.64
C MET A 127 -6.45 -8.23 -3.25
N LEU A 128 -6.44 -7.26 -2.33
CA LEU A 128 -7.63 -6.51 -1.93
C LEU A 128 -8.18 -5.69 -3.09
N ALA A 129 -7.34 -5.08 -3.93
CA ALA A 129 -7.77 -4.37 -5.13
C ALA A 129 -8.36 -5.31 -6.20
N GLY A 130 -7.95 -6.59 -6.18
CA GLY A 130 -8.38 -7.57 -7.18
C GLY A 130 -7.79 -7.25 -8.55
N VAL A 131 -6.54 -6.77 -8.58
CA VAL A 131 -5.79 -6.57 -9.82
C VAL A 131 -5.24 -7.88 -10.34
N ASP A 132 -5.02 -7.95 -11.65
CA ASP A 132 -4.49 -9.12 -12.33
C ASP A 132 -2.99 -9.25 -12.14
N LEU A 133 -2.29 -8.12 -12.05
CA LEU A 133 -0.84 -8.06 -11.99
C LEU A 133 -0.33 -7.16 -10.85
N ILE A 134 0.76 -7.61 -10.23
CA ILE A 134 1.68 -6.77 -9.47
C ILE A 134 2.94 -6.60 -10.31
N LYS A 135 3.36 -5.35 -10.56
CA LYS A 135 4.59 -5.04 -11.31
C LYS A 135 5.59 -4.39 -10.37
N LEU A 136 6.76 -5.01 -10.25
CA LEU A 136 7.87 -4.54 -9.44
C LEU A 136 8.93 -3.92 -10.34
N GLY A 137 9.23 -2.64 -10.13
CA GLY A 137 10.40 -1.98 -10.71
C GLY A 137 11.62 -2.13 -9.80
N TYR A 138 12.77 -2.39 -10.40
CA TYR A 138 14.06 -2.45 -9.70
C TYR A 138 14.81 -1.15 -9.98
N VAL A 139 14.84 -0.26 -9.00
CA VAL A 139 15.45 1.06 -9.08
C VAL A 139 16.72 1.07 -8.26
N SER A 140 17.85 1.46 -8.84
CA SER A 140 19.12 1.58 -8.12
C SER A 140 19.63 3.01 -8.23
N ARG A 141 20.34 3.49 -7.21
CA ARG A 141 21.07 4.78 -7.31
C ARG A 141 22.06 4.71 -8.45
N ASN A 142 22.23 5.80 -9.21
CA ASN A 142 23.22 5.84 -10.28
C ASN A 142 24.64 5.66 -9.73
N HIS A 143 24.93 6.32 -8.61
CA HIS A 143 26.14 6.14 -7.82
C HIS A 143 25.76 5.95 -6.35
N VAL A 144 26.43 5.04 -5.62
CA VAL A 144 26.02 4.65 -4.25
C VAL A 144 25.93 5.82 -3.26
N ARG A 145 26.77 6.84 -3.45
CA ARG A 145 26.81 8.08 -2.64
C ARG A 145 25.84 9.17 -3.09
N ASP A 146 25.20 9.00 -4.24
CA ASP A 146 24.28 9.98 -4.81
C ASP A 146 22.83 9.53 -4.61
N SER A 147 22.11 10.21 -3.72
CA SER A 147 20.71 9.93 -3.41
C SER A 147 19.71 10.67 -4.31
N PHE A 148 20.16 11.48 -5.26
CA PHE A 148 19.28 12.25 -6.14
C PHE A 148 19.07 11.52 -7.47
N ASN A 149 20.13 10.92 -8.02
CA ASN A 149 20.07 10.28 -9.32
C ASN A 149 19.86 8.76 -9.21
N HIS A 150 18.81 8.28 -9.88
CA HIS A 150 18.42 6.87 -9.88
C HIS A 150 18.22 6.35 -11.30
N VAL A 151 18.38 5.04 -11.48
CA VAL A 151 18.18 4.34 -12.74
C VAL A 151 17.27 3.12 -12.55
N ILE A 152 16.37 2.90 -13.50
CA ILE A 152 15.53 1.69 -13.55
C ILE A 152 16.35 0.60 -14.24
N LEU A 153 16.65 -0.47 -13.53
CA LEU A 153 17.41 -1.61 -14.05
C LEU A 153 16.52 -2.63 -14.76
N GLY A 154 15.26 -2.72 -14.36
CA GLY A 154 14.31 -3.64 -14.96
C GLY A 154 12.97 -3.66 -14.24
N THR A 155 12.03 -4.43 -14.79
CA THR A 155 10.73 -4.66 -14.15
C THR A 155 10.36 -6.14 -14.22
N GLN A 156 9.64 -6.62 -13.20
CA GLN A 156 9.08 -7.97 -13.16
C GLN A 156 7.58 -7.89 -12.87
N SER A 157 6.82 -8.81 -13.45
CA SER A 157 5.37 -8.89 -13.29
C SER A 157 4.98 -10.23 -12.70
N TYR A 158 4.06 -10.24 -11.75
CA TYR A 158 3.52 -11.45 -11.13
C TYR A 158 2.00 -11.36 -11.02
N LYS A 159 1.32 -12.51 -10.93
CA LYS A 159 -0.05 -12.52 -10.42
C LYS A 159 -0.02 -12.40 -8.90
N PRO A 160 -0.87 -11.57 -8.26
CA PRO A 160 -0.82 -11.37 -6.81
C PRO A 160 -0.94 -12.65 -5.98
N LYS A 161 -1.77 -13.61 -6.41
CA LYS A 161 -1.93 -14.91 -5.73
C LYS A 161 -0.66 -15.76 -5.78
N GLU A 162 0.00 -15.82 -6.93
CA GLU A 162 1.26 -16.56 -7.10
C GLU A 162 2.39 -15.89 -6.29
N PHE A 163 2.44 -14.56 -6.32
CA PHE A 163 3.41 -13.79 -5.55
C PHE A 163 3.23 -13.98 -4.04
N ALA A 164 1.99 -14.03 -3.53
CA ALA A 164 1.70 -14.35 -2.14
C ALA A 164 2.29 -15.70 -1.71
N THR A 165 2.19 -16.72 -2.58
CA THR A 165 2.82 -18.03 -2.34
C THR A 165 4.34 -17.91 -2.32
N HIS A 166 4.95 -17.17 -3.26
CA HIS A 166 6.41 -16.97 -3.30
C HIS A 166 6.97 -16.30 -2.05
N ILE A 167 6.23 -15.38 -1.45
CA ILE A 167 6.64 -14.68 -0.22
C ILE A 167 6.18 -15.37 1.07
N ASN A 168 5.62 -16.58 0.96
CA ASN A 168 5.07 -17.35 2.07
C ASN A 168 4.01 -16.57 2.89
N LEU A 169 3.18 -15.78 2.21
CA LEU A 169 2.10 -15.01 2.84
C LEU A 169 0.82 -15.84 2.92
N ASN A 170 0.42 -16.19 4.14
CA ASN A 170 -0.85 -16.87 4.38
C ASN A 170 -2.01 -15.85 4.43
N VAL A 171 -2.79 -15.81 3.35
CA VAL A 171 -3.93 -14.90 3.20
C VAL A 171 -5.06 -15.23 4.18
N ASN A 172 -5.30 -16.51 4.47
CA ASN A 172 -6.31 -16.92 5.44
C ASN A 172 -5.93 -16.45 6.85
N ASN A 173 -4.66 -16.58 7.22
CA ASN A 173 -4.14 -16.05 8.47
C ASN A 173 -4.28 -14.52 8.55
N SER A 174 -4.04 -13.82 7.43
CA SER A 174 -4.19 -12.36 7.36
C SER A 174 -5.63 -11.92 7.65
N TRP A 175 -6.62 -12.59 7.06
CA TRP A 175 -8.03 -12.36 7.38
C TRP A 175 -8.39 -12.73 8.82
N GLY A 176 -7.82 -13.82 9.35
CA GLY A 176 -8.02 -14.23 10.74
C GLY A 176 -7.53 -13.18 11.74
N ILE A 177 -6.33 -12.63 11.52
CA ILE A 177 -5.78 -11.56 12.36
C ILE A 177 -6.65 -10.30 12.26
N LEU A 178 -7.06 -9.89 11.05
CA LEU A 178 -7.94 -8.74 10.88
C LEU A 178 -9.26 -8.93 11.63
N LYS A 179 -9.88 -10.11 11.52
CA LYS A 179 -11.13 -10.41 12.24
C LYS A 179 -10.93 -10.33 13.75
N ALA A 180 -9.85 -10.88 14.29
CA ALA A 180 -9.57 -10.83 15.72
C ALA A 180 -9.44 -9.38 16.24
N VAL A 181 -8.81 -8.49 15.46
CA VAL A 181 -8.73 -7.06 15.79
C VAL A 181 -10.11 -6.40 15.75
N ILE A 182 -10.92 -6.67 14.72
CA ILE A 182 -12.26 -6.09 14.62
C ILE A 182 -13.16 -6.60 15.75
N ASP A 183 -13.13 -7.89 16.07
CA ASP A 183 -13.90 -8.48 17.17
C ASP A 183 -13.53 -7.83 18.51
N LEU A 184 -12.24 -7.51 18.73
CA LEU A 184 -11.79 -6.76 19.91
C LEU A 184 -12.41 -5.35 19.91
N CYS A 185 -12.33 -4.62 18.79
CA CYS A 185 -12.87 -3.26 18.71
C CYS A 185 -14.39 -3.21 18.95
N LEU A 186 -15.14 -4.20 18.47
CA LEU A 186 -16.60 -4.25 18.63
C LEU A 186 -17.06 -4.52 20.07
N GLN A 187 -16.15 -4.95 20.95
CA GLN A 187 -16.43 -5.14 22.37
C GLN A 187 -16.16 -3.89 23.21
N LEU A 188 -15.53 -2.87 22.62
CA LEU A 188 -15.16 -1.65 23.32
C LEU A 188 -16.27 -0.61 23.23
N GLU A 189 -16.27 0.32 24.18
CA GLU A 189 -17.16 1.47 24.17
C GLU A 189 -16.81 2.43 23.02
N GLU A 190 -17.76 3.28 22.64
CA GLU A 190 -17.54 4.30 21.62
C GLU A 190 -16.43 5.26 22.05
N GLY A 191 -15.44 5.49 21.18
CA GLY A 191 -14.30 6.34 21.49
C GLY A 191 -13.19 6.30 20.42
N LYS A 192 -12.13 7.08 20.65
CA LYS A 192 -10.92 7.05 19.82
C LYS A 192 -9.92 6.05 20.39
N TYR A 193 -9.30 5.26 19.50
CA TYR A 193 -8.35 4.22 19.88
C TYR A 193 -7.12 4.22 18.98
N LEU A 194 -5.99 3.75 19.50
CA LEU A 194 -4.71 3.62 18.79
C LEU A 194 -4.17 2.19 18.88
N LEU A 195 -3.95 1.57 17.72
CA LEU A 195 -3.24 0.30 17.59
C LEU A 195 -1.76 0.58 17.28
N LEU A 196 -0.88 0.31 18.23
CA LEU A 196 0.55 0.61 18.13
C LEU A 196 1.40 -0.66 18.17
N LYS A 197 2.29 -0.83 17.19
CA LYS A 197 3.35 -1.84 17.22
C LYS A 197 4.50 -1.33 18.09
N ASP A 198 4.84 -2.08 19.14
CA ASP A 198 5.99 -1.75 19.99
C ASP A 198 7.29 -1.74 19.16
N PRO A 199 8.15 -0.71 19.27
CA PRO A 199 9.34 -0.59 18.42
C PRO A 199 10.40 -1.66 18.70
N ASN A 200 10.48 -2.15 19.94
CA ASN A 200 11.55 -3.05 20.38
C ASN A 200 11.06 -4.48 20.60
N LYS A 201 9.78 -4.65 20.94
CA LYS A 201 9.17 -5.96 21.23
C LYS A 201 8.23 -6.38 20.10
N HIS A 202 8.13 -7.69 19.87
CA HIS A 202 7.18 -8.26 18.90
C HIS A 202 5.74 -8.31 19.46
N VAL A 203 5.21 -7.16 19.89
CA VAL A 203 3.86 -7.03 20.44
C VAL A 203 3.15 -5.81 19.84
N ILE A 204 1.84 -5.94 19.64
CA ILE A 204 0.96 -4.83 19.26
C ILE A 204 0.08 -4.52 20.47
N ARG A 205 -0.09 -3.24 20.77
CA ARG A 205 -0.87 -2.73 21.90
C ARG A 205 -2.04 -1.90 21.41
N PHE A 206 -3.13 -1.95 22.15
CA PHE A 206 -4.33 -1.17 21.90
C PHE A 206 -4.50 -0.15 23.03
N PHE A 207 -4.66 1.12 22.69
CA PHE A 207 -4.82 2.21 23.65
C PHE A 207 -6.14 2.92 23.40
N ALA A 208 -6.89 3.19 24.46
CA ALA A 208 -7.92 4.23 24.44
C ALA A 208 -7.21 5.59 24.54
N ILE A 209 -7.61 6.55 23.72
CA ILE A 209 -7.01 7.88 23.68
C ILE A 209 -8.11 8.95 23.83
N PRO A 210 -7.75 10.14 24.34
CA PRO A 210 -8.67 11.26 24.38
C PRO A 210 -9.24 11.61 23.00
N PRO A 211 -10.48 12.13 22.92
CA PRO A 211 -11.07 12.58 21.66
C PRO A 211 -10.21 13.62 20.95
N ASP A 212 -9.57 14.53 21.66
CA ASP A 212 -8.74 15.61 21.12
C ASP A 212 -7.31 15.19 20.74
N ALA A 213 -6.92 13.92 20.93
CA ALA A 213 -5.52 13.48 20.80
C ALA A 213 -4.87 13.65 19.40
N PHE A 214 -5.66 13.92 18.36
CA PHE A 214 -5.17 14.14 16.98
C PHE A 214 -5.63 15.48 16.39
N GLU A 215 -6.22 16.34 17.21
CA GLU A 215 -6.62 17.68 16.79
C GLU A 215 -5.41 18.60 16.93
N GLU A 216 -5.15 19.44 15.92
CA GLU A 216 -4.08 20.44 16.01
C GLU A 216 -4.47 21.46 17.07
N PRO A 217 -3.57 21.84 18.00
CA PRO A 217 -3.88 22.89 18.96
C PRO A 217 -4.19 24.18 18.18
N GLU A 218 -5.34 24.78 18.43
CA GLU A 218 -5.68 26.09 17.86
C GLU A 218 -4.52 27.05 18.17
N GLU A 219 -3.95 27.67 17.13
CA GLU A 219 -2.94 28.73 17.30
C GLU A 219 -3.58 29.84 18.15
N VAL A 220 -3.29 29.84 19.45
CA VAL A 220 -3.62 30.95 20.34
C VAL A 220 -2.80 32.13 19.85
N GLY A 221 -3.45 33.02 19.10
CA GLY A 221 -2.87 34.28 18.65
C GLY A 221 -2.32 35.00 19.88
N LEU A 222 -1.00 35.09 19.96
CA LEU A 222 -0.33 35.93 20.94
C LEU A 222 -0.79 37.36 20.64
N GLU A 223 -1.73 37.87 21.44
CA GLU A 223 -2.00 39.31 21.49
C GLU A 223 -0.67 39.99 21.83
N GLU A 224 -0.10 40.69 20.85
CA GLU A 224 1.04 41.58 21.07
C GLU A 224 0.63 42.61 22.11
N GLY A 225 1.12 42.44 23.34
CA GLY A 225 0.93 43.41 24.40
C GLY A 225 1.49 44.75 23.94
N GLU A 226 0.59 45.73 23.78
CA GLU A 226 0.94 47.14 23.61
C GLU A 226 1.88 47.52 24.77
N GLY A 227 3.13 47.85 24.44
CA GLY A 227 4.09 48.36 25.40
C GLY A 227 3.59 49.71 25.92
N GLU A 228 3.20 49.74 27.20
CA GLU A 228 2.95 50.98 27.93
C GLU A 228 4.21 51.85 27.93
N GLU A 229 4.02 53.11 27.53
CA GLU A 229 4.97 54.21 27.66
C GLU A 229 5.31 54.43 29.15
N GLU A 230 6.60 54.58 29.47
CA GLU A 230 7.04 55.32 30.66
C GLU A 230 8.25 56.22 30.32
N ASP A 231 7.96 57.53 30.35
CA ASP A 231 8.77 58.74 30.63
C ASP A 231 10.28 58.81 30.30
#